data_AF-A0A7X8XAE7-F1
#
_entry.id   AF-A0A7X8XAE7-F1
#
_cell.length_a   1.000
_cell.length_b   1.000
_cell.length_c   1.000
_cell.angle_alpha   90.00
_cell.angle_beta   90.00
_cell.angle_gamma   90.00
#
_symmetry.space_group_name_H-M   'P 1'
#
loop_
_entity.id
_entity.type
_entity.pdbx_description
1 polymer ?
#
loop_
_entity_poly.entity_id
_entity_poly.type
_entity_poly.pdbx_seq_one_letter_code
_entity_poly.pdbx_strand_id
1 'polypeptide(L)'
;VSPGQFDDRLPVVPVRALKNEGLKRFCQLQLDLIGLLDEGHISVKEAQAQVEHFWIGALRRAVQDGDVDNGSMMAGQSIGLVKKIESVQDIIDQLTGEMETEFQRVKESLQA
;
A
#
# COMPACT_ATOMS: atom_id res chain seq x y z
N VAL A 1 -0.49 -5.15 0.89
CA VAL A 1 -0.24 -5.41 2.34
C VAL A 1 0.15 -4.12 3.01
N SER A 2 -0.08 -4.01 4.32
CA SER A 2 0.43 -2.87 5.11
C SER A 2 1.73 -3.28 5.79
N PRO A 3 2.70 -2.35 5.95
CA PRO A 3 3.87 -2.62 6.79
C PRO A 3 3.41 -2.91 8.21
N GLY A 4 4.01 -3.93 8.83
CA GLY A 4 3.79 -4.21 10.25
C GLY A 4 4.52 -3.19 11.12
N GLN A 5 4.02 -3.00 12.34
CA GLN A 5 4.74 -2.39 13.44
C GLN A 5 5.31 -3.52 14.31
N PHE A 6 6.61 -3.48 14.59
CA PHE A 6 7.28 -4.50 15.39
C PHE A 6 7.57 -4.06 16.84
N ASP A 7 7.53 -2.75 17.12
CA ASP A 7 7.83 -2.19 18.44
C ASP A 7 7.01 -0.91 18.67
N ASP A 8 6.43 -0.75 19.86
CA ASP A 8 5.59 0.40 20.21
C ASP A 8 6.37 1.72 20.31
N ARG A 9 7.69 1.66 20.50
CA ARG A 9 8.59 2.82 20.46
C ARG A 9 8.74 3.40 19.04
N LEU A 10 8.46 2.60 18.01
CA LEU A 10 8.57 2.95 16.60
C LEU A 10 7.20 2.91 15.91
N PRO A 11 6.31 3.88 16.19
CA PRO A 11 4.99 3.91 15.58
C PRO A 11 5.09 4.02 14.05
N VAL A 12 4.35 3.16 13.35
CA VAL A 12 4.27 3.15 11.88
C VAL A 12 2.85 3.50 11.45
N VAL A 13 2.71 4.47 10.54
CA VAL A 13 1.41 4.76 9.92
C VAL A 13 1.06 3.65 8.93
N PRO A 14 -0.07 2.93 9.11
CA PRO A 14 -0.40 1.81 8.25
C PRO A 14 -0.84 2.29 6.86
N VAL A 15 -0.05 1.95 5.84
CA VAL A 15 -0.37 2.24 4.44
C VAL A 15 -0.44 0.95 3.64
N ARG A 16 -1.53 0.73 2.90
CA ARG A 16 -1.68 -0.44 2.05
C ARG A 16 -0.98 -0.25 0.71
N ALA A 17 -0.02 -1.11 0.41
CA ALA A 17 0.72 -1.10 -0.85
C ALA A 17 0.92 -2.51 -1.43
N LEU A 18 1.27 -2.62 -2.70
CA LEU A 18 1.77 -3.85 -3.29
C LEU A 18 3.09 -4.26 -2.61
N LYS A 19 3.36 -5.57 -2.55
CA LYS A 19 4.63 -6.07 -2.03
C LYS A 19 5.73 -5.76 -3.04
N ASN A 20 6.79 -5.10 -2.59
CA ASN A 20 8.01 -4.84 -3.34
C ASN A 20 9.24 -4.84 -2.41
N GLU A 21 10.42 -4.54 -2.95
CA GLU A 21 11.68 -4.51 -2.19
C GLU A 21 11.71 -3.37 -1.16
N GLY A 22 11.12 -2.21 -1.47
CA GLY A 22 10.99 -1.09 -0.55
C GLY A 22 10.30 -1.49 0.76
N LEU A 23 9.22 -2.27 0.68
CA LEU A 23 8.54 -2.78 1.86
C LEU A 23 9.41 -3.73 2.70
N LYS A 24 10.17 -4.62 2.05
CA LYS A 24 11.11 -5.52 2.75
C LYS A 24 12.18 -4.73 3.48
N ARG A 25 12.77 -3.74 2.81
CA ARG A 25 13.78 -2.83 3.37
C ARG A 25 13.24 -2.02 4.53
N PHE A 26 11.97 -1.60 4.47
CA PHE A 26 11.33 -0.90 5.58
C PHE A 26 11.15 -1.79 6.81
N CYS A 27 10.77 -3.06 6.61
CA CYS A 27 10.73 -4.02 7.71
C CYS A 27 12.13 -4.25 8.31
N GLN A 28 13.16 -4.38 7.46
CA GLN A 28 14.53 -4.54 7.93
C GLN A 28 15.02 -3.31 8.72
N LEU A 29 14.75 -2.09 8.22
CA LEU A 29 15.06 -0.85 8.93
C LEU A 29 14.46 -0.85 10.34
N GLN A 30 13.19 -1.26 10.50
CA GLN A 30 12.57 -1.31 11.82
C GLN A 30 13.34 -2.27 12.76
N LEU A 31 13.71 -3.46 12.28
CA LEU A 31 14.47 -4.43 13.08
C LEU A 31 15.85 -3.88 13.46
N ASP A 32 16.55 -3.23 12.52
CA ASP A 32 17.87 -2.64 12.75
C ASP A 32 17.78 -1.50 13.79
N LEU A 33 16.77 -0.64 13.69
CA LEU A 33 16.53 0.45 14.63
C LEU A 33 16.19 -0.05 16.04
N ILE A 34 15.44 -1.15 16.15
CA ILE A 34 15.16 -1.79 17.45
C ILE A 34 16.46 -2.26 18.09
N GLY A 35 17.35 -2.91 17.33
CA GLY A 35 18.66 -3.33 17.83
C GLY A 35 19.50 -2.15 18.34
N LEU A 36 19.58 -1.08 17.56
CA LEU A 36 20.32 0.13 17.95
C LEU A 36 19.73 0.83 19.18
N LEU A 37 18.40 0.79 19.35
CA LEU A 37 17.72 1.31 20.55
C LEU A 37 18.03 0.47 21.78
N ASP A 38 18.03 -0.85 21.64
CA ASP A 38 18.28 -1.77 22.74
C ASP A 38 19.73 -1.70 23.23
N GLU A 39 20.68 -1.45 22.32
CA GLU A 39 22.09 -1.20 22.62
C GLU A 39 22.35 0.24 23.15
N GLY A 40 21.35 1.12 23.11
CA GLY A 40 21.46 2.51 23.55
C GLY A 40 22.32 3.40 22.63
N HIS A 41 22.52 2.99 21.38
CA HIS A 41 23.32 3.73 20.40
C HIS A 41 22.61 4.94 19.81
N ILE A 42 21.28 4.91 19.78
CA ILE A 42 20.45 6.02 19.29
C ILE A 42 19.30 6.28 20.27
N SER A 43 18.77 7.50 20.26
CA SER A 43 17.55 7.84 21.00
C SER A 43 16.28 7.38 20.26
N VAL A 44 15.20 7.18 21.02
CA VAL A 44 13.87 6.87 20.46
C VAL A 44 13.45 7.90 19.41
N LYS A 45 13.72 9.18 19.66
CA LYS A 45 13.37 10.27 18.74
C LYS A 45 14.12 10.18 17.41
N GLU A 46 15.41 9.83 17.44
CA GLU A 46 16.22 9.64 16.24
C GLU A 46 15.75 8.43 15.43
N ALA A 47 15.41 7.33 16.11
CA ALA A 47 14.89 6.13 15.45
C ALA A 47 13.52 6.40 14.79
N GLN A 48 12.61 7.09 15.49
CA GLN A 48 11.32 7.52 14.93
C GLN A 48 11.49 8.41 13.70
N ALA A 49 12.42 9.37 13.76
CA ALA A 49 12.73 10.21 12.62
C ALA A 49 13.20 9.36 11.41
N GLN A 50 14.04 8.34 11.61
CA GLN A 50 14.48 7.47 10.51
C GLN A 50 13.33 6.67 9.89
N VAL A 51 12.39 6.18 10.70
CA VAL A 51 11.16 5.51 10.22
C VAL A 51 10.35 6.45 9.32
N GLU A 52 10.13 7.70 9.75
CA GLU A 52 9.41 8.70 8.97
C GLU A 52 10.14 9.07 7.67
N HIS A 53 11.46 9.27 7.76
CA HIS A 53 12.29 9.67 6.62
C HIS A 53 12.30 8.62 5.49
N PHE A 54 12.21 7.33 5.82
CA PHE A 54 12.32 6.26 4.82
C PHE A 54 11.32 6.42 3.66
N TRP A 55 10.08 6.80 3.96
CA TRP A 55 9.02 6.91 2.96
C TRP A 55 8.90 8.31 2.34
N ILE A 56 9.74 9.28 2.74
CA ILE A 56 9.71 10.63 2.16
C ILE A 56 9.92 10.56 0.64
N GLY A 57 8.96 11.12 -0.09
CA GLY A 57 8.94 11.15 -1.55
C GLY A 57 8.75 9.79 -2.24
N ALA A 58 8.55 8.69 -1.50
CA ALA A 58 8.49 7.35 -2.08
C ALA A 58 7.30 7.13 -3.01
N LEU A 59 6.14 7.74 -2.72
CA LEU A 59 4.98 7.71 -3.63
C LEU A 59 5.29 8.42 -4.95
N ARG A 60 5.96 9.58 -4.88
CA ARG A 60 6.37 10.33 -6.07
C ARG A 60 7.34 9.50 -6.92
N ARG A 61 8.35 8.86 -6.30
CA ARG A 61 9.30 8.00 -7.01
C ARG A 61 8.61 6.84 -7.73
N ALA A 62 7.63 6.20 -7.10
CA ALA A 62 6.83 5.15 -7.73
C ALA A 62 6.01 5.67 -8.93
N VAL A 63 5.28 6.77 -8.72
CA VAL A 63 4.26 7.25 -9.67
C VAL A 63 4.86 8.05 -10.83
N GLN A 64 5.81 8.94 -10.54
CA GLN A 64 6.40 9.83 -11.56
C GLN A 64 7.67 9.25 -12.16
N ASP A 65 8.56 8.70 -11.32
CA ASP A 65 9.88 8.25 -11.77
C ASP A 65 9.88 6.76 -12.15
N GLY A 66 8.79 6.02 -11.89
CA GLY A 66 8.66 4.61 -12.24
C GLY A 66 9.44 3.64 -11.34
N ASP A 67 9.87 4.06 -10.15
CA ASP A 67 10.57 3.22 -9.18
C ASP A 67 9.59 2.27 -8.47
N VAL A 68 9.20 1.19 -9.16
CA VAL A 68 8.27 0.18 -8.64
C VAL A 68 8.87 -0.72 -7.56
N ASP A 69 10.20 -0.82 -7.52
CA ASP A 69 10.92 -1.69 -6.61
C ASP A 69 11.07 -1.07 -5.22
N ASN A 70 11.43 0.22 -5.14
CA ASN A 70 11.71 0.91 -3.87
C ASN A 70 10.71 2.02 -3.54
N GLY A 71 9.85 2.39 -4.48
CA GLY A 71 8.79 3.37 -4.27
C GLY A 71 7.59 2.80 -3.48
N SER A 72 6.69 3.70 -3.08
CA SER A 72 5.44 3.31 -2.40
C SER A 72 4.35 2.99 -3.43
N MET A 73 4.17 1.70 -3.72
CA MET A 73 3.18 1.19 -4.67
C MET A 73 1.79 1.04 -4.02
N MET A 74 1.17 2.16 -3.65
CA MET A 74 -0.12 2.15 -2.94
C MET A 74 -1.25 1.58 -3.84
N ALA A 75 -1.92 0.52 -3.36
CA ALA A 75 -3.03 -0.11 -4.09
C ALA A 75 -3.99 -0.85 -3.13
N GLY A 76 -5.28 -0.79 -3.43
CA GLY A 76 -6.31 -1.57 -2.75
C GLY A 76 -6.26 -3.07 -3.09
N GLN A 77 -7.02 -3.90 -2.36
CA GLN A 77 -7.07 -5.35 -2.65
C GLN A 77 -7.78 -5.68 -3.97
N SER A 78 -8.65 -4.78 -4.45
CA SER A 78 -9.34 -4.90 -5.74
C SER A 78 -8.37 -4.90 -6.92
N ILE A 79 -7.11 -4.48 -6.74
CA ILE A 79 -6.10 -4.49 -7.81
C ILE A 79 -5.90 -5.87 -8.46
N GLY A 80 -6.13 -6.96 -7.71
CA GLY A 80 -6.09 -8.32 -8.25
C GLY A 80 -7.17 -8.62 -9.30
N LEU A 81 -8.24 -7.83 -9.34
CA LEU A 81 -9.34 -7.91 -10.30
C LEU A 81 -9.07 -7.12 -11.58
N VAL A 82 -8.13 -6.17 -11.56
CA VAL A 82 -7.76 -5.36 -12.73
C VAL A 82 -6.86 -6.18 -13.65
N LYS A 83 -7.31 -6.45 -14.89
CA LYS A 83 -6.61 -7.32 -15.86
C LYS A 83 -6.13 -6.62 -17.13
N LYS A 84 -6.59 -5.40 -17.36
CA LYS A 84 -6.29 -4.62 -18.58
C LYS A 84 -6.15 -3.15 -18.23
N ILE A 85 -5.43 -2.43 -19.08
CA ILE A 85 -5.34 -0.97 -19.07
C ILE A 85 -6.42 -0.45 -19.99
N GLU A 86 -7.20 0.51 -19.52
CA GLU A 86 -8.39 1.01 -20.20
C GLU A 86 -8.49 2.52 -20.10
N SER A 87 -9.24 3.13 -21.01
CA SER A 87 -9.59 4.54 -20.88
C SER A 87 -10.54 4.74 -19.70
N VAL A 88 -10.57 5.95 -19.14
CA VAL A 88 -11.52 6.29 -18.08
C VAL A 88 -12.97 6.08 -18.53
N GLN A 89 -13.27 6.35 -19.80
CA GLN A 89 -14.59 6.15 -20.39
C GLN A 89 -14.98 4.66 -20.37
N ASP A 90 -14.10 3.79 -20.88
CA ASP A 90 -14.37 2.35 -20.95
C ASP A 90 -14.58 1.74 -19.54
N ILE A 91 -13.80 2.20 -18.55
CA ILE A 91 -13.94 1.76 -17.16
C ILE A 91 -15.32 2.11 -16.61
N ILE A 92 -15.80 3.34 -16.87
CA ILE A 92 -17.11 3.81 -16.38
C ILE A 92 -18.25 3.08 -17.11
N ASP A 93 -18.13 2.91 -18.43
CA ASP A 93 -19.15 2.25 -19.23
C ASP A 93 -19.27 0.76 -18.84
N GLN A 94 -18.15 0.07 -18.65
CA GLN A 94 -18.13 -1.30 -18.17
C GLN A 94 -18.76 -1.40 -16.77
N LEU A 95 -18.35 -0.53 -15.83
CA LEU A 95 -18.87 -0.56 -14.46
C LEU A 95 -20.38 -0.34 -14.40
N THR A 96 -20.89 0.63 -15.15
CA THR A 96 -22.33 0.95 -15.16
C THR A 96 -23.15 -0.14 -15.86
N GLY A 97 -22.66 -0.70 -16.97
CA GLY A 97 -23.30 -1.81 -17.67
C GLY A 97 -23.34 -3.09 -16.83
N GLU A 98 -22.24 -3.45 -16.18
CA GLU A 98 -22.18 -4.60 -15.27
C GLU A 98 -23.11 -4.43 -14.06
N MET A 99 -23.17 -3.22 -13.49
CA MET A 99 -24.07 -2.91 -12.40
C MET A 99 -25.54 -3.10 -12.77
N GLU A 100 -25.97 -2.59 -13.94
CA GLU A 100 -27.36 -2.76 -14.40
C GLU A 100 -27.68 -4.23 -14.66
N THR A 101 -26.76 -4.95 -15.31
CA THR A 101 -26.90 -6.40 -15.59
C THR A 101 -27.10 -7.19 -14.30
N GLU A 102 -26.26 -6.92 -13.30
CA GLU A 102 -26.32 -7.61 -12.01
C GLU A 102 -27.56 -7.22 -11.21
N PHE A 103 -27.99 -5.96 -11.28
CA PHE A 103 -29.22 -5.50 -10.65
C PHE A 103 -30.46 -6.25 -11.19
N GLN A 104 -30.60 -6.39 -12.52
CA GLN A 104 -31.71 -7.15 -13.11
C GLN A 104 -31.66 -8.62 -12.69
N ARG A 105 -30.48 -9.25 -12.70
CA ARG A 105 -30.30 -10.64 -12.27
C ARG A 105 -30.78 -10.88 -10.84
N VAL A 106 -30.40 -9.99 -9.91
CA VAL A 106 -30.81 -10.08 -8.50
C VAL A 106 -32.32 -9.84 -8.36
N LYS A 107 -32.87 -8.86 -9.07
CA LYS A 107 -34.30 -8.56 -9.04
C LYS A 107 -35.14 -9.76 -9.51
N GLU A 108 -34.78 -10.38 -10.62
CA GLU A 108 -35.46 -11.57 -11.15
C GLU A 108 -35.39 -12.73 -10.15
N SER A 109 -34.21 -12.96 -9.54
CA SER A 109 -34.02 -14.01 -8.54
C SER A 109 -34.85 -13.81 -7.26
N LEU A 110 -35.22 -12.57 -6.92
CA LEU A 110 -36.06 -12.26 -5.76
C LEU A 110 -37.55 -12.29 -6.06
N GLN A 111 -37.93 -12.28 -7.35
CA GLN A 111 -39.31 -12.35 -7.82
C GLN A 111 -39.76 -13.76 -8.19
N ALA A 112 -38.83 -14.71 -8.25
CA ALA A 112 -39.06 -16.15 -8.43
C ALA A 112 -39.28 -16.85 -7.09
#